data_AF-A0AAN7DY51-F1
#
_entry.id   AF-A0AAN7DY51-F1
#
_cell.length_a   1.000
_cell.length_b   1.000
_cell.length_c   1.000
_cell.angle_alpha   90.00
_cell.angle_beta   90.00
_cell.angle_gamma   90.00
#
_symmetry.space_group_name_H-M   'P 1'
#
loop_
_entity.id
_entity.type
_entity.pdbx_description
1 polymer ?
#
loop_
_entity_poly.entity_id
_entity_poly.type
_entity_poly.pdbx_seq_one_letter_code
_entity_poly.pdbx_strand_id
1 'polypeptide(L)'
;MAPSFSGNVLNNYDTKIGKFSKIGLQDEGCPPGMVPIMKIKSSHLRNEYSHSKYHSKNFTDDNPSQQFATYHTKSKNRINHGARAIISLENPSVEMGQYSMAQIWVQKGQFNGLESIQAGWAVDNFGKTGCFNSVCPGFVQVHPRLHPGSPFANISVFQGQQFVTDILIAQDKTSCHWWFTLDNQKIGYWPKNIFTLLANEARFFQFGGEAYRNINKPCPPMGNGHFPSRVLKESSYFVQMQSVSPAYNLWDIDPIIMDKSISNVGYDLVPWGNQRGNLKITMTYGGPGGNCGQ
;
A
#
# COMPACT_ATOMS: atom_id res chain seq x y z
N MET A 1 -41.29 -27.24 -30.14
CA MET A 1 -41.50 -26.83 -28.74
C MET A 1 -40.21 -26.22 -28.21
N ALA A 2 -40.25 -24.92 -27.90
CA ALA A 2 -39.30 -24.15 -27.07
C ALA A 2 -37.82 -24.04 -27.55
N PRO A 3 -37.02 -23.08 -27.03
CA PRO A 3 -36.71 -21.84 -27.75
C PRO A 3 -35.21 -21.45 -27.77
N SER A 4 -34.95 -20.24 -28.29
CA SER A 4 -33.70 -19.49 -28.40
C SER A 4 -32.66 -19.63 -27.28
N PHE A 5 -31.37 -19.62 -27.65
CA PHE A 5 -30.31 -19.09 -26.79
C PHE A 5 -29.72 -17.82 -27.39
N SER A 6 -30.03 -16.72 -26.69
CA SER A 6 -29.40 -15.41 -26.69
C SER A 6 -27.87 -15.52 -26.70
N GLY A 7 -27.23 -14.62 -27.47
CA GLY A 7 -25.79 -14.52 -27.61
C GLY A 7 -25.05 -14.45 -26.28
N ASN A 8 -24.00 -15.25 -26.17
CA ASN A 8 -22.95 -15.06 -25.17
C ASN A 8 -22.18 -13.80 -25.54
N VAL A 9 -22.54 -12.68 -24.90
CA VAL A 9 -21.63 -11.54 -24.76
C VAL A 9 -20.51 -12.00 -23.82
N LEU A 10 -19.43 -12.53 -24.40
CA LEU A 10 -18.15 -12.64 -23.71
C LEU A 10 -17.59 -11.22 -23.62
N ASN A 11 -17.85 -10.53 -22.51
CA ASN A 11 -17.13 -9.30 -22.18
C ASN A 11 -15.65 -9.63 -22.00
N ASN A 12 -14.85 -9.36 -23.04
CA ASN A 12 -13.39 -9.39 -23.02
C ASN A 12 -12.87 -8.27 -22.12
N TYR A 13 -12.91 -8.45 -20.80
CA TYR A 13 -12.19 -7.58 -19.88
C TYR A 13 -10.69 -7.90 -19.98
N ASP A 14 -9.88 -6.90 -20.35
CA ASP A 14 -8.43 -7.03 -20.31
C ASP A 14 -7.98 -7.18 -18.84
N THR A 15 -7.64 -8.40 -18.48
CA THR A 15 -7.32 -8.86 -17.12
C THR A 15 -5.82 -9.12 -16.95
N LYS A 16 -4.99 -8.62 -17.87
CA LYS A 16 -3.54 -8.78 -17.80
C LYS A 16 -2.95 -7.86 -16.73
N ILE A 17 -2.12 -8.43 -15.87
CA ILE A 17 -1.29 -7.67 -14.91
C ILE A 17 -0.35 -6.75 -15.70
N GLY A 18 -0.10 -5.56 -15.15
CA GLY A 18 0.88 -4.62 -15.70
C GLY A 18 2.31 -5.15 -15.70
N LYS A 19 3.21 -4.40 -16.34
CA LYS A 19 4.65 -4.72 -16.35
C LYS A 19 5.30 -4.23 -15.07
N PHE A 20 6.31 -4.96 -14.58
CA PHE A 20 7.11 -4.47 -13.47
C PHE A 20 7.85 -3.19 -13.86
N SER A 21 7.74 -2.16 -13.02
CA SER A 21 8.42 -0.89 -13.22
C SER A 21 9.88 -0.98 -12.80
N LYS A 22 10.75 -0.18 -13.41
CA LYS A 22 12.13 -0.02 -12.93
C LYS A 22 12.14 0.95 -11.75
N ILE A 23 13.00 0.67 -10.77
CA ILE A 23 13.12 1.48 -9.54
C ILE A 23 14.55 2.03 -9.45
N GLY A 24 14.69 3.27 -8.99
CA GLY A 24 15.97 3.85 -8.59
C GLY A 24 16.64 4.75 -9.63
N LEU A 25 17.72 5.39 -9.20
CA LEU A 25 18.57 6.28 -10.01
C LEU A 25 19.36 5.47 -11.06
N GLN A 26 19.74 6.10 -12.17
CA GLN A 26 20.42 5.45 -13.30
C GLN A 26 21.90 5.08 -13.03
N ASP A 27 22.41 5.34 -11.84
CA ASP A 27 23.83 5.18 -11.49
C ASP A 27 24.17 3.77 -10.99
N GLU A 28 25.46 3.41 -10.98
CA GLU A 28 25.97 2.08 -10.59
C GLU A 28 25.71 1.71 -9.10
N GLY A 29 25.22 2.66 -8.30
CA GLY A 29 24.91 2.47 -6.88
C GLY A 29 26.06 2.82 -5.95
N CYS A 30 25.96 2.36 -4.70
CA CYS A 30 27.00 2.52 -3.69
C CYS A 30 28.01 1.36 -3.72
N PRO A 31 29.29 1.61 -3.35
CA PRO A 31 30.29 0.56 -3.17
C PRO A 31 29.84 -0.53 -2.17
N PRO A 32 30.43 -1.73 -2.23
CA PRO A 32 30.16 -2.79 -1.25
C PRO A 32 30.30 -2.29 0.20
N GLY A 33 29.28 -2.57 1.03
CA GLY A 33 29.22 -2.14 2.43
C GLY A 33 28.65 -0.73 2.65
N MET A 34 28.27 -0.02 1.59
CA MET A 34 27.60 1.28 1.68
C MET A 34 26.16 1.21 1.15
N VAL A 35 25.33 2.12 1.64
CA VAL A 35 23.94 2.28 1.22
C VAL A 35 23.66 3.75 0.88
N PRO A 36 22.79 4.05 -0.09
CA PRO A 36 22.42 5.42 -0.40
C PRO A 36 21.65 6.04 0.77
N ILE A 37 22.08 7.22 1.22
CA ILE A 37 21.43 7.96 2.30
C ILE A 37 20.75 9.19 1.72
N MET A 38 19.43 9.27 1.88
CA MET A 38 18.66 10.43 1.49
C MET A 38 19.02 11.62 2.37
N LYS A 39 19.53 12.71 1.78
CA LYS A 39 19.85 13.95 2.49
C LYS A 39 18.59 14.80 2.66
N ILE A 40 18.07 14.87 3.89
CA ILE A 40 16.91 15.70 4.23
C ILE A 40 17.41 17.01 4.86
N LYS A 41 16.91 18.16 4.37
CA LYS A 41 17.23 19.46 5.01
C LYS A 41 16.55 19.56 6.37
N SER A 42 17.24 20.10 7.38
CA SER A 42 16.78 20.20 8.77
C SER A 42 15.44 20.93 8.98
N SER A 43 15.02 21.79 8.04
CA SER A 43 13.70 22.43 8.03
C SER A 43 12.54 21.47 7.77
N HIS A 44 12.79 20.33 7.09
CA HIS A 44 11.79 19.30 6.80
C HIS A 44 11.61 18.35 8.00
N LEU A 45 12.71 17.95 8.66
CA LEU A 45 12.71 17.01 9.80
C LEU A 45 11.78 17.42 10.96
N ARG A 46 11.73 18.71 11.33
CA ARG A 46 10.90 19.20 12.46
C ARG A 46 9.40 19.04 12.22
N ASN A 47 8.96 19.05 10.96
CA ASN A 47 7.53 18.99 10.62
C ASN A 47 7.07 17.56 10.40
N GLU A 48 7.93 16.70 9.85
CA GLU A 48 7.67 15.26 9.66
C GLU A 48 7.43 14.55 11.01
N TYR A 49 8.14 14.95 12.07
CA TYR A 49 7.94 14.42 13.43
C TYR A 49 6.58 14.78 14.05
N SER A 50 6.00 15.93 13.69
CA SER A 50 4.65 16.31 14.11
C SER A 50 3.60 15.47 13.38
N HIS A 51 3.86 15.12 12.12
CA HIS A 51 2.93 14.35 11.30
C HIS A 51 2.98 12.83 11.53
N SER A 52 4.09 12.28 12.04
CA SER A 52 4.18 10.87 12.47
C SER A 52 3.09 10.49 13.49
N LYS A 53 2.67 11.45 14.32
CA LYS A 53 1.63 11.30 15.34
C LYS A 53 0.22 11.11 14.76
N TYR A 54 -0.01 11.46 13.50
CA TYR A 54 -1.29 11.24 12.81
C TYR A 54 -1.35 9.86 12.12
N HIS A 55 -0.21 9.28 11.72
CA HIS A 55 -0.15 7.94 11.12
C HIS A 55 -0.27 6.80 12.16
N SER A 56 -0.26 7.10 13.46
CA SER A 56 -0.31 6.12 14.55
C SER A 56 -1.69 5.91 15.19
N LYS A 57 -2.75 6.51 14.64
CA LYS A 57 -4.10 6.41 15.22
C LYS A 57 -4.87 5.25 14.61
N ASN A 58 -5.75 4.63 15.41
CA ASN A 58 -6.69 3.64 14.89
C ASN A 58 -7.59 4.31 13.85
N PHE A 59 -7.87 3.60 12.75
CA PHE A 59 -8.76 4.00 11.66
C PHE A 59 -10.24 4.19 12.08
N THR A 60 -10.53 4.19 13.38
CA THR A 60 -11.85 4.46 13.98
C THR A 60 -11.94 5.85 14.63
N ASP A 61 -10.84 6.60 14.72
CA ASP A 61 -10.91 8.03 15.01
C ASP A 61 -11.26 8.73 13.69
N ASP A 62 -12.48 9.24 13.58
CA ASP A 62 -12.97 10.05 12.46
C ASP A 62 -12.11 11.32 12.31
N ASN A 63 -10.92 11.18 11.70
CA ASN A 63 -10.18 12.31 11.21
C ASN A 63 -10.73 12.61 9.81
N PRO A 64 -11.61 13.62 9.63
CA PRO A 64 -12.20 13.94 8.33
C PRO A 64 -11.15 14.36 7.28
N SER A 65 -9.92 14.61 7.72
CA SER A 65 -8.77 14.91 6.87
C SER A 65 -8.18 13.67 6.21
N GLN A 66 -8.34 12.49 6.82
CA GLN A 66 -7.78 11.22 6.35
C GLN A 66 -8.89 10.33 5.81
N GLN A 67 -8.64 9.74 4.65
CA GLN A 67 -9.63 9.01 3.87
C GLN A 67 -9.01 7.68 3.44
N PHE A 68 -9.82 6.63 3.40
CA PHE A 68 -9.35 5.28 3.17
C PHE A 68 -10.31 4.49 2.29
N ALA A 69 -9.74 3.60 1.49
CA ALA A 69 -10.43 2.52 0.81
C ALA A 69 -9.58 1.27 1.00
N THR A 70 -9.88 0.49 2.04
CA THR A 70 -9.03 -0.62 2.51
C THR A 70 -9.76 -1.94 2.60
N TYR A 71 -9.01 -3.01 2.39
CA TYR A 71 -9.42 -4.40 2.57
C TYR A 71 -8.55 -5.04 3.64
N HIS A 72 -9.17 -5.43 4.75
CA HIS A 72 -8.47 -5.71 6.00
C HIS A 72 -9.03 -6.95 6.71
N THR A 73 -8.23 -7.57 7.57
CA THR A 73 -8.68 -8.76 8.31
C THR A 73 -9.78 -8.46 9.33
N LYS A 74 -10.89 -9.20 9.32
CA LYS A 74 -12.01 -9.08 10.28
C LYS A 74 -11.61 -9.27 11.74
N SER A 75 -10.69 -10.21 12.00
CA SER A 75 -10.32 -10.62 13.35
C SER A 75 -8.86 -10.34 13.62
N LYS A 76 -8.58 -9.75 14.79
CA LYS A 76 -7.23 -9.50 15.32
C LYS A 76 -6.65 -10.71 16.07
N ASN A 77 -7.23 -11.91 15.96
CA ASN A 77 -6.80 -13.07 16.74
C ASN A 77 -5.86 -14.01 15.97
N ARG A 78 -5.77 -13.88 14.64
CA ARG A 78 -4.93 -14.76 13.82
C ARG A 78 -3.48 -14.27 13.80
N ILE A 79 -2.56 -15.16 14.17
CA ILE A 79 -1.13 -14.92 14.05
C ILE A 79 -0.77 -14.77 12.57
N ASN A 80 -0.01 -13.73 12.27
CA ASN A 80 0.48 -13.42 10.94
C ASN A 80 1.93 -12.94 11.02
N HIS A 81 2.80 -13.37 10.11
CA HIS A 81 4.19 -12.92 10.05
C HIS A 81 4.46 -12.01 8.84
N GLY A 82 3.43 -11.48 8.17
CA GLY A 82 3.65 -10.63 7.01
C GLY A 82 2.49 -10.56 6.03
N ALA A 83 2.65 -9.74 5.01
CA ALA A 83 1.70 -9.57 3.92
C ALA A 83 2.43 -9.22 2.63
N ARG A 84 1.87 -9.67 1.50
CA ARG A 84 2.39 -9.41 0.16
C ARG A 84 1.27 -9.05 -0.81
N ALA A 85 1.54 -8.15 -1.72
CA ALA A 85 0.70 -7.91 -2.88
C ALA A 85 1.50 -7.30 -4.03
N ILE A 86 1.03 -7.55 -5.25
CA ILE A 86 1.43 -6.77 -6.43
C ILE A 86 0.46 -5.61 -6.57
N ILE A 87 0.98 -4.39 -6.62
CA ILE A 87 0.18 -3.16 -6.62
C ILE A 87 0.38 -2.40 -7.92
N SER A 88 -0.69 -1.78 -8.44
CA SER A 88 -0.57 -0.84 -9.55
C SER A 88 0.10 0.45 -9.10
N LEU A 89 0.94 1.02 -9.98
CA LEU A 89 1.66 2.26 -9.74
C LEU A 89 0.93 3.42 -10.40
N GLU A 90 0.54 4.42 -9.61
CA GLU A 90 -0.27 5.55 -10.07
C GLU A 90 0.41 6.88 -9.75
N ASN A 91 -0.02 7.95 -10.43
CA ASN A 91 0.43 9.30 -10.14
C ASN A 91 -0.74 10.30 -10.11
N PRO A 92 -1.64 10.19 -9.10
CA PRO A 92 -2.75 11.12 -8.95
C PRO A 92 -2.27 12.56 -8.75
N SER A 93 -2.99 13.53 -9.31
CA SER A 93 -2.69 14.94 -9.10
C SER A 93 -3.08 15.37 -7.69
N VAL A 94 -2.13 15.80 -6.88
CA VAL A 94 -2.35 16.29 -5.51
C VAL A 94 -1.86 17.74 -5.35
N GLU A 95 -2.59 18.54 -4.58
CA GLU A 95 -2.20 19.90 -4.23
C GLU A 95 -1.27 19.95 -3.00
N MET A 96 -0.72 21.12 -2.73
CA MET A 96 0.01 21.37 -1.48
C MET A 96 -0.88 21.11 -0.26
N GLY A 97 -0.40 20.28 0.66
CA GLY A 97 -1.15 19.85 1.85
C GLY A 97 -2.08 18.67 1.61
N GLN A 98 -1.95 17.98 0.48
CA GLN A 98 -2.60 16.70 0.20
C GLN A 98 -1.55 15.61 -0.04
N TYR A 99 -1.95 14.36 0.18
CA TYR A 99 -1.23 13.19 -0.32
C TYR A 99 -2.19 12.08 -0.72
N SER A 100 -1.70 11.16 -1.55
CA SER A 100 -2.40 9.95 -1.97
C SER A 100 -1.42 8.78 -2.00
N MET A 101 -1.82 7.62 -1.49
CA MET A 101 -0.95 6.47 -1.29
C MET A 101 -1.67 5.16 -1.57
N ALA A 102 -0.90 4.13 -1.88
CA ALA A 102 -1.34 2.74 -1.85
C ALA A 102 -0.30 1.89 -1.15
N GLN A 103 -0.74 1.08 -0.18
CA GLN A 103 0.19 0.40 0.70
C GLN A 103 -0.36 -0.89 1.31
N ILE A 104 0.53 -1.64 1.93
CA ILE A 104 0.27 -2.81 2.75
C ILE A 104 0.61 -2.42 4.18
N TRP A 105 -0.22 -2.83 5.13
CA TRP A 105 0.07 -2.67 6.54
C TRP A 105 0.12 -4.02 7.24
N VAL A 106 1.05 -4.13 8.19
CA VAL A 106 1.17 -5.25 9.13
C VAL A 106 1.17 -4.68 10.54
N GLN A 107 0.22 -5.12 11.37
CA GLN A 107 -0.11 -4.42 12.61
C GLN A 107 -0.40 -5.36 13.79
N LYS A 108 -0.18 -4.85 15.00
CA LYS A 108 -0.62 -5.48 16.25
C LYS A 108 -0.90 -4.41 17.31
N GLY A 109 -1.98 -4.60 18.05
CA GLY A 109 -2.43 -3.67 19.09
C GLY A 109 -3.83 -3.09 18.87
N GLN A 110 -4.26 -2.24 19.80
CA GLN A 110 -5.56 -1.55 19.82
C GLN A 110 -5.46 -0.23 20.60
N PHE A 111 -6.39 0.69 20.38
CA PHE A 111 -6.55 1.94 21.14
C PHE A 111 -5.23 2.75 21.24
N ASN A 112 -4.60 2.73 22.42
CA ASN A 112 -3.46 3.56 22.77
C ASN A 112 -2.10 2.88 22.56
N GLY A 113 -2.09 1.65 22.02
CA GLY A 113 -0.87 0.90 21.73
C GLY A 113 -1.03 0.10 20.46
N LEU A 114 -0.98 0.79 19.31
CA LEU A 114 -0.94 0.17 17.97
C LEU A 114 0.46 0.32 17.41
N GLU A 115 1.07 -0.80 17.02
CA GLU A 115 2.29 -0.81 16.23
C GLU A 115 1.95 -1.23 14.79
N SER A 116 2.55 -0.54 13.83
CA SER A 116 2.23 -0.68 12.40
C SER A 116 3.50 -0.56 11.57
N ILE A 117 3.70 -1.50 10.66
CA ILE A 117 4.70 -1.43 9.59
C ILE A 117 3.96 -1.27 8.28
N GLN A 118 4.39 -0.31 7.45
CA GLN A 118 3.69 0.09 6.23
C GLN A 118 4.70 0.18 5.08
N ALA A 119 4.31 -0.30 3.91
CA ALA A 119 5.11 -0.19 2.69
C ALA A 119 4.22 -0.06 1.46
N GLY A 120 4.60 0.82 0.54
CA GLY A 120 3.75 1.22 -0.58
C GLY A 120 4.39 2.29 -1.44
N TRP A 121 3.59 2.90 -2.31
CA TRP A 121 3.94 4.13 -3.00
C TRP A 121 3.10 5.30 -2.47
N ALA A 122 3.63 6.50 -2.64
CA ALA A 122 2.99 7.74 -2.23
C ALA A 122 3.22 8.80 -3.31
N VAL A 123 2.21 9.66 -3.49
CA VAL A 123 2.36 10.94 -4.15
C VAL A 123 2.01 12.02 -3.15
N ASP A 124 3.01 12.84 -2.84
CA ASP A 124 2.85 14.10 -2.15
C ASP A 124 3.42 15.21 -3.04
N ASN A 125 2.86 16.41 -2.94
CA ASN A 125 3.38 17.57 -3.68
C ASN A 125 4.42 18.32 -2.82
N PHE A 126 5.36 17.58 -2.22
CA PHE A 126 6.36 18.09 -1.29
C PHE A 126 5.76 18.88 -0.11
N GLY A 127 4.50 18.58 0.21
CA GLY A 127 3.82 19.11 1.38
C GLY A 127 4.41 18.46 2.63
N LYS A 128 4.45 19.21 3.73
CA LYS A 128 4.86 18.71 5.05
C LYS A 128 3.81 17.74 5.62
N THR A 129 3.59 16.58 5.00
CA THR A 129 2.37 15.79 5.26
C THR A 129 2.56 14.50 6.05
N GLY A 130 3.79 14.13 6.42
CA GLY A 130 4.02 12.85 7.07
C GLY A 130 5.46 12.63 7.47
N CYS A 131 5.70 11.56 8.21
CA CYS A 131 7.01 10.93 8.24
C CYS A 131 6.93 9.76 7.26
N PHE A 132 7.59 9.88 6.12
CA PHE A 132 7.66 8.82 5.11
C PHE A 132 9.12 8.46 4.86
N ASN A 133 9.36 7.23 4.36
CA ASN A 133 10.69 6.78 3.95
C ASN A 133 11.73 6.79 5.09
N SER A 134 13.00 6.99 4.75
CA SER A 134 14.14 7.00 5.69
C SER A 134 14.16 8.18 6.67
N VAL A 135 13.16 9.08 6.60
CA VAL A 135 12.92 10.11 7.61
C VAL A 135 12.53 9.44 8.94
N CYS A 136 11.79 8.34 8.89
CA CYS A 136 11.31 7.69 10.10
C CYS A 136 12.40 6.82 10.72
N PRO A 137 12.74 7.06 12.00
CA PRO A 137 13.73 6.25 12.68
C PRO A 137 13.24 4.80 12.78
N GLY A 138 14.18 3.86 12.74
CA GLY A 138 13.91 2.43 12.98
C GLY A 138 13.98 1.54 11.74
N PHE A 139 14.14 2.09 10.53
CA PHE A 139 14.44 1.28 9.34
C PHE A 139 15.95 1.22 9.09
N VAL A 140 16.47 0.01 8.94
CA VAL A 140 17.86 -0.26 8.55
C VAL A 140 17.88 -0.63 7.07
N GLN A 141 18.37 0.30 6.25
CA GLN A 141 18.56 0.07 4.82
C GLN A 141 19.80 -0.79 4.57
N VAL A 142 19.70 -1.76 3.66
CA VAL A 142 20.82 -2.65 3.29
C VAL A 142 21.10 -2.69 1.79
N HIS A 143 20.13 -2.28 0.96
CA HIS A 143 20.30 -2.37 -0.49
C HIS A 143 21.18 -1.22 -1.01
N PRO A 144 22.20 -1.48 -1.84
CA PRO A 144 23.19 -0.49 -2.27
C PRO A 144 22.71 0.44 -3.40
N ARG A 145 21.44 0.35 -3.81
CA ARG A 145 20.91 1.01 -5.02
C ARG A 145 19.51 1.53 -4.79
N LEU A 146 18.63 0.65 -4.31
CA LEU A 146 17.27 0.97 -3.96
C LEU A 146 17.18 1.44 -2.51
N HIS A 147 16.40 2.49 -2.29
CA HIS A 147 16.10 3.01 -0.95
C HIS A 147 14.63 3.45 -0.86
N PRO A 148 14.04 3.47 0.34
CA PRO A 148 12.74 4.09 0.54
C PRO A 148 12.71 5.52 -0.02
N GLY A 149 11.64 5.85 -0.74
CA GLY A 149 11.49 7.12 -1.47
C GLY A 149 12.21 7.18 -2.82
N SER A 150 12.78 6.07 -3.31
CA SER A 150 13.19 5.97 -4.72
C SER A 150 11.96 6.10 -5.63
N PRO A 151 12.00 6.95 -6.68
CA PRO A 151 10.88 7.04 -7.62
C PRO A 151 10.80 5.79 -8.50
N PHE A 152 9.58 5.46 -8.92
CA PHE A 152 9.34 4.48 -9.97
C PHE A 152 9.50 5.16 -11.34
N ALA A 153 10.26 4.54 -12.24
CA ALA A 153 10.56 5.12 -13.55
C ALA A 153 9.33 5.13 -14.48
N ASN A 154 8.41 4.18 -14.29
CA ASN A 154 7.19 4.04 -15.07
C ASN A 154 5.96 3.93 -14.15
N ILE A 155 4.89 4.60 -14.56
CA ILE A 155 3.59 4.67 -13.90
C ILE A 155 2.49 4.26 -14.88
N SER A 156 1.39 3.74 -14.35
CA SER A 156 0.23 3.34 -15.14
C SER A 156 -0.48 4.53 -15.78
N VAL A 157 -1.12 4.28 -16.92
CA VAL A 157 -1.96 5.25 -17.64
C VAL A 157 -3.37 4.69 -17.76
N PHE A 158 -4.39 5.48 -17.42
CA PHE A 158 -5.79 5.08 -17.56
C PHE A 158 -6.11 4.60 -18.98
N GLN A 159 -6.74 3.43 -19.09
CA GLN A 159 -7.01 2.70 -20.35
C GLN A 159 -5.76 2.39 -21.21
N GLY A 160 -4.55 2.65 -20.68
CA GLY A 160 -3.28 2.54 -21.38
C GLY A 160 -2.36 1.46 -20.79
N GLN A 161 -1.06 1.69 -20.92
CA GLN A 161 -0.05 0.77 -20.39
C GLN A 161 -0.07 0.79 -18.85
N GLN A 162 -0.07 -0.40 -18.26
CA GLN A 162 -0.11 -0.59 -16.82
C GLN A 162 1.27 -0.99 -16.30
N PHE A 163 1.63 -0.44 -15.14
CA PHE A 163 2.85 -0.78 -14.41
C PHE A 163 2.55 -1.15 -12.97
N VAL A 164 3.32 -2.09 -12.44
CA VAL A 164 3.14 -2.67 -11.11
C VAL A 164 4.48 -2.80 -10.38
N THR A 165 4.39 -3.04 -9.08
CA THR A 165 5.51 -3.50 -8.24
C THR A 165 5.00 -4.53 -7.23
N ASP A 166 5.87 -5.44 -6.80
CA ASP A 166 5.61 -6.47 -5.79
C ASP A 166 6.19 -6.02 -4.45
N ILE A 167 5.33 -5.93 -3.44
CA ILE A 167 5.69 -5.53 -2.08
C ILE A 167 5.45 -6.69 -1.14
N LEU A 168 6.46 -7.00 -0.32
CA LEU A 168 6.39 -7.96 0.77
C LEU A 168 6.94 -7.32 2.05
N ILE A 169 6.12 -7.33 3.11
CA ILE A 169 6.56 -7.13 4.48
C ILE A 169 6.50 -8.50 5.16
N ALA A 170 7.63 -9.01 5.63
CA ALA A 170 7.66 -10.30 6.32
C ALA A 170 8.67 -10.34 7.46
N GLN A 171 8.29 -10.97 8.56
CA GLN A 171 9.20 -11.26 9.65
C GLN A 171 10.10 -12.44 9.29
N ASP A 172 11.39 -12.26 9.53
CA ASP A 172 12.38 -13.32 9.36
C ASP A 172 12.31 -14.34 10.52
N LYS A 173 12.35 -15.62 10.19
CA LYS A 173 12.19 -16.72 11.14
C LYS A 173 13.30 -16.78 12.20
N THR A 174 14.52 -16.35 11.85
CA THR A 174 15.70 -16.51 12.71
C THR A 174 16.00 -15.26 13.52
N SER A 175 16.08 -14.10 12.87
CA SER A 175 16.38 -12.81 13.51
C SER A 175 15.14 -12.12 14.09
N CYS A 176 13.94 -12.55 13.68
CA CYS A 176 12.67 -11.90 13.96
C CYS A 176 12.59 -10.42 13.52
N HIS A 177 13.54 -9.96 12.70
CA HIS A 177 13.48 -8.65 12.06
C HIS A 177 12.38 -8.64 11.00
N TRP A 178 11.71 -7.49 10.85
CA TRP A 178 10.70 -7.31 9.82
C TRP A 178 11.36 -6.80 8.55
N TRP A 179 11.38 -7.60 7.51
CA TRP A 179 12.00 -7.25 6.23
C TRP A 179 11.00 -6.59 5.29
N PHE A 180 11.44 -5.52 4.64
CA PHE A 180 10.82 -4.97 3.45
C PHE A 180 11.53 -5.51 2.21
N THR A 181 10.75 -6.19 1.37
CA THR A 181 11.18 -6.69 0.06
C THR A 181 10.35 -6.03 -1.03
N LEU A 182 11.03 -5.52 -2.05
CA LEU A 182 10.44 -4.85 -3.21
C LEU A 182 10.95 -5.55 -4.47
N ASP A 183 10.04 -6.01 -5.33
CA ASP A 183 10.37 -6.74 -6.56
C ASP A 183 11.39 -7.88 -6.34
N ASN A 184 11.17 -8.67 -5.27
CA ASN A 184 12.03 -9.76 -4.82
C ASN A 184 13.45 -9.34 -4.37
N GLN A 185 13.67 -8.06 -4.07
CA GLN A 185 14.92 -7.54 -3.54
C GLN A 185 14.74 -7.08 -2.08
N LYS A 186 15.60 -7.56 -1.18
CA LYS A 186 15.60 -7.11 0.23
C LYS A 186 16.13 -5.69 0.32
N ILE A 187 15.25 -4.74 0.62
CA ILE A 187 15.59 -3.31 0.68
C ILE A 187 16.22 -2.96 2.04
N GLY A 188 15.67 -3.55 3.09
CA GLY A 188 16.07 -3.29 4.48
C GLY A 188 15.08 -3.92 5.45
N TYR A 189 15.25 -3.62 6.73
CA TYR A 189 14.45 -4.21 7.79
C TYR A 189 14.21 -3.25 8.95
N TRP A 190 13.12 -3.47 9.67
CA TRP A 190 12.91 -2.92 11.01
C TRP A 190 13.39 -3.93 12.05
N PRO A 191 14.38 -3.56 12.90
CA PRO A 191 14.85 -4.43 13.96
C PRO A 191 13.73 -4.81 14.94
N LYS A 192 13.68 -6.07 15.38
CA LYS A 192 12.66 -6.55 16.34
C LYS A 192 12.56 -5.67 17.60
N ASN A 193 13.70 -5.24 18.12
CA ASN A 193 13.81 -4.58 19.42
C ASN A 193 13.24 -3.16 19.48
N ILE A 194 12.87 -2.57 18.33
CA ILE A 194 12.13 -1.28 18.33
C ILE A 194 10.63 -1.47 18.59
N PHE A 195 10.15 -2.72 18.52
CA PHE A 195 8.76 -3.08 18.73
C PHE A 195 8.56 -3.73 20.09
N THR A 196 7.41 -3.46 20.69
CA THR A 196 6.91 -4.12 21.89
C THR A 196 5.87 -5.16 21.55
N LEU A 197 4.94 -4.84 20.63
CA LEU A 197 3.84 -5.71 20.22
C LEU A 197 4.22 -6.55 19.01
N LEU A 198 4.72 -5.92 17.95
CA LEU A 198 5.14 -6.55 16.70
C LEU A 198 6.45 -7.34 16.82
N ALA A 199 7.08 -7.37 18.00
CA ALA A 199 8.37 -8.02 18.19
C ALA A 199 8.39 -9.49 17.73
N ASN A 200 7.29 -10.22 17.87
CA ASN A 200 7.23 -11.66 17.57
C ASN A 200 6.22 -12.05 16.50
N GLU A 201 5.17 -11.26 16.30
CA GLU A 201 4.14 -11.53 15.30
C GLU A 201 3.24 -10.32 15.11
N ALA A 202 2.55 -10.30 13.97
CA ALA A 202 1.40 -9.44 13.73
C ALA A 202 0.09 -10.18 13.98
N ARG A 203 -0.98 -9.41 14.08
CA ARG A 203 -2.34 -9.91 14.34
C ARG A 203 -3.37 -9.39 13.36
N PHE A 204 -3.00 -8.40 12.58
CA PHE A 204 -3.85 -7.74 11.60
C PHE A 204 -2.99 -7.33 10.41
N PHE A 205 -3.57 -7.42 9.22
CA PHE A 205 -2.98 -6.87 8.01
C PHE A 205 -4.08 -6.28 7.13
N GLN A 206 -3.68 -5.35 6.28
CA GLN A 206 -4.58 -4.67 5.35
C GLN A 206 -3.86 -4.23 4.08
N PHE A 207 -4.65 -4.00 3.06
CA PHE A 207 -4.26 -3.53 1.74
C PHE A 207 -5.18 -2.38 1.35
N GLY A 208 -4.71 -1.45 0.51
CA GLY A 208 -5.57 -0.44 -0.07
C GLY A 208 -4.94 0.94 -0.14
N GLY A 209 -5.81 1.91 -0.39
CA GLY A 209 -5.44 3.30 -0.60
C GLY A 209 -5.73 4.19 0.61
N GLU A 210 -4.91 5.21 0.76
CA GLU A 210 -5.08 6.28 1.73
C GLU A 210 -4.93 7.64 1.03
N ALA A 211 -5.80 8.57 1.37
CA ALA A 211 -5.77 9.93 0.86
C ALA A 211 -5.90 10.91 2.04
N TYR A 212 -5.19 12.02 1.98
CA TYR A 212 -5.23 13.03 3.03
C TYR A 212 -5.32 14.43 2.46
N ARG A 213 -5.93 15.32 3.24
CA ARG A 213 -6.01 16.74 2.98
C ARG A 213 -5.82 17.56 4.25
N ASN A 214 -5.26 18.75 4.12
CA ASN A 214 -5.41 19.77 5.16
C ASN A 214 -6.89 20.17 5.33
N ILE A 215 -7.23 20.71 6.50
CA ILE A 215 -8.56 21.28 6.79
C ILE A 215 -8.91 22.31 5.72
N ASN A 216 -10.18 22.35 5.30
CA ASN A 216 -10.74 23.24 4.25
C ASN A 216 -10.22 23.02 2.81
N LYS A 217 -9.41 22.00 2.56
CA LYS A 217 -9.10 21.55 1.19
C LYS A 217 -10.13 20.51 0.71
N PRO A 218 -10.35 20.36 -0.61
CA PRO A 218 -11.05 19.19 -1.14
C PRO A 218 -10.24 17.93 -0.86
N CYS A 219 -10.89 16.77 -0.96
CA CYS A 219 -10.20 15.50 -1.00
C CYS A 219 -9.39 15.33 -2.28
N PRO A 220 -8.14 14.84 -2.20
CA PRO A 220 -7.40 14.49 -3.40
C PRO A 220 -7.94 13.20 -4.05
N PRO A 221 -7.64 12.97 -5.33
CA PRO A 221 -7.89 11.68 -5.97
C PRO A 221 -7.07 10.55 -5.31
N MET A 222 -7.67 9.36 -5.23
CA MET A 222 -7.03 8.12 -4.76
C MET A 222 -6.79 7.17 -5.92
N GLY A 223 -5.62 6.50 -5.93
CA GLY A 223 -5.23 5.62 -7.03
C GLY A 223 -5.10 6.40 -8.34
N ASN A 224 -5.81 5.97 -9.37
CA ASN A 224 -5.83 6.62 -10.68
C ASN A 224 -6.87 7.76 -10.79
N GLY A 225 -7.54 8.13 -9.68
CA GLY A 225 -8.56 9.19 -9.65
C GLY A 225 -9.94 8.77 -10.18
N HIS A 226 -10.17 7.50 -10.49
CA HIS A 226 -11.46 6.97 -10.92
C HIS A 226 -12.00 5.96 -9.92
N PHE A 227 -13.33 5.80 -9.92
CA PHE A 227 -13.95 4.73 -9.15
C PHE A 227 -13.51 3.36 -9.66
N PRO A 228 -13.29 2.40 -8.75
CA PRO A 228 -12.90 1.05 -9.13
C PRO A 228 -13.99 0.35 -9.95
N SER A 229 -13.55 -0.38 -10.96
CA SER A 229 -14.36 -1.26 -11.79
C SER A 229 -13.77 -2.68 -11.82
N ARG A 230 -14.39 -3.59 -12.57
CA ARG A 230 -13.80 -4.93 -12.81
C ARG A 230 -12.86 -4.97 -14.03
N VAL A 231 -12.25 -3.82 -14.37
CA VAL A 231 -11.31 -3.66 -15.50
C VAL A 231 -10.00 -3.07 -14.99
N LEU A 232 -8.91 -3.85 -15.01
CA LEU A 232 -7.63 -3.43 -14.43
C LEU A 232 -7.04 -2.18 -15.09
N LYS A 233 -7.25 -2.00 -16.40
CA LYS A 233 -6.77 -0.80 -17.11
C LYS A 233 -7.51 0.48 -16.76
N GLU A 234 -8.68 0.37 -16.15
CA GLU A 234 -9.53 1.50 -15.77
C GLU A 234 -9.51 1.74 -14.25
N SER A 235 -8.71 0.99 -13.51
CA SER A 235 -8.77 1.01 -12.04
C SER A 235 -7.40 0.82 -11.44
N SER A 236 -7.21 1.34 -10.23
CA SER A 236 -6.06 0.96 -9.43
C SER A 236 -6.34 -0.34 -8.69
N TYR A 237 -5.32 -1.16 -8.52
CA TYR A 237 -5.53 -2.54 -8.08
C TYR A 237 -4.42 -3.11 -7.22
N PHE A 238 -4.82 -4.12 -6.44
CA PHE A 238 -3.94 -5.08 -5.78
C PHE A 238 -4.28 -6.47 -6.33
N VAL A 239 -3.27 -7.22 -6.74
CA VAL A 239 -3.38 -8.61 -7.23
C VAL A 239 -2.42 -9.51 -6.47
N GLN A 240 -2.65 -10.82 -6.51
CA GLN A 240 -1.87 -11.80 -5.76
C GLN A 240 -1.72 -11.42 -4.28
N MET A 241 -2.82 -10.99 -3.64
CA MET A 241 -2.81 -10.65 -2.23
C MET A 241 -2.59 -11.89 -1.36
N GLN A 242 -1.57 -11.84 -0.51
CA GLN A 242 -1.10 -12.97 0.28
C GLN A 242 -0.76 -12.54 1.72
N SER A 243 -0.85 -13.49 2.65
CA SER A 243 -0.37 -13.35 4.03
C SER A 243 0.75 -14.36 4.30
N VAL A 244 1.54 -14.09 5.35
CA VAL A 244 2.58 -15.02 5.81
C VAL A 244 2.05 -15.76 7.03
N SER A 245 1.86 -17.08 6.90
CA SER A 245 1.28 -17.90 7.95
C SER A 245 2.20 -18.03 9.18
N PRO A 246 1.70 -18.55 10.31
CA PRO A 246 2.53 -18.88 11.49
C PRO A 246 3.72 -19.81 11.19
N ALA A 247 3.64 -20.58 10.10
CA ALA A 247 4.71 -21.46 9.63
C ALA A 247 5.68 -20.77 8.65
N TYR A 248 5.60 -19.44 8.48
CA TYR A 248 6.43 -18.62 7.60
C TYR A 248 6.28 -18.94 6.10
N ASN A 249 5.09 -19.41 5.69
CA ASN A 249 4.76 -19.70 4.30
C ASN A 249 3.83 -18.60 3.74
N LEU A 250 4.02 -18.23 2.47
CA LEU A 250 3.11 -17.33 1.76
C LEU A 250 1.85 -18.09 1.31
N TRP A 251 0.69 -17.55 1.68
CA TRP A 251 -0.61 -18.09 1.29
C TRP A 251 -1.50 -16.99 0.73
N ASP A 252 -2.27 -17.33 -0.30
CA ASP A 252 -3.34 -16.47 -0.79
C ASP A 252 -4.32 -16.17 0.36
N ILE A 253 -4.68 -14.91 0.54
CA ILE A 253 -5.61 -14.52 1.60
C ILE A 253 -7.00 -15.11 1.34
N ASP A 254 -7.71 -15.48 2.40
CA ASP A 254 -9.08 -15.95 2.29
C ASP A 254 -10.05 -14.75 2.35
N PRO A 255 -10.83 -14.45 1.27
CA PRO A 255 -11.79 -13.36 1.28
C PRO A 255 -12.83 -13.43 2.41
N ILE A 256 -13.10 -14.61 2.97
CA ILE A 256 -14.05 -14.81 4.07
C ILE A 256 -13.57 -14.08 5.34
N ILE A 257 -12.26 -14.07 5.59
CA ILE A 257 -11.68 -13.45 6.79
C ILE A 257 -11.37 -11.95 6.61
N MET A 258 -11.74 -11.38 5.48
CA MET A 258 -11.46 -10.00 5.13
C MET A 258 -12.75 -9.18 5.08
N ASP A 259 -12.64 -7.90 5.41
CA ASP A 259 -13.71 -6.90 5.33
C ASP A 259 -13.21 -5.63 4.63
N LYS A 260 -14.13 -4.80 4.14
CA LYS A 260 -13.78 -3.52 3.52
C LYS A 260 -14.14 -2.35 4.41
N SER A 261 -13.29 -1.33 4.42
CA SER A 261 -13.55 -0.05 5.07
C SER A 261 -13.42 1.07 4.04
N ILE A 262 -14.42 1.95 3.96
CA ILE A 262 -14.46 3.09 3.03
C ILE A 262 -14.89 4.33 3.83
N SER A 263 -14.10 5.39 3.77
CA SER A 263 -14.32 6.58 4.60
C SER A 263 -15.39 7.55 4.07
N ASN A 264 -15.62 7.61 2.75
CA ASN A 264 -16.52 8.59 2.13
C ASN A 264 -17.04 8.13 0.75
N VAL A 265 -18.12 8.75 0.26
CA VAL A 265 -18.69 8.58 -1.08
C VAL A 265 -17.74 8.92 -2.23
N GLY A 266 -16.69 9.73 -1.98
CA GLY A 266 -15.68 10.07 -2.99
C GLY A 266 -14.70 8.94 -3.35
N TYR A 267 -14.78 7.80 -2.66
CA TYR A 267 -13.90 6.65 -2.84
C TYR A 267 -14.69 5.34 -2.77
N ASP A 268 -14.15 4.28 -3.36
CA ASP A 268 -14.71 2.94 -3.22
C ASP A 268 -13.61 1.86 -3.33
N LEU A 269 -13.98 0.64 -2.97
CA LEU A 269 -13.18 -0.57 -3.11
C LEU A 269 -14.09 -1.74 -3.51
N VAL A 270 -13.67 -2.45 -4.56
CA VAL A 270 -14.38 -3.61 -5.11
C VAL A 270 -13.48 -4.84 -4.97
N PRO A 271 -13.76 -5.75 -4.01
CA PRO A 271 -13.09 -7.05 -3.94
C PRO A 271 -13.54 -7.92 -5.10
N TRP A 272 -12.60 -8.45 -5.87
CA TRP A 272 -12.94 -9.40 -6.93
C TRP A 272 -12.99 -10.83 -6.39
N GLY A 273 -12.23 -11.09 -5.31
CA GLY A 273 -12.03 -12.43 -4.74
C GLY A 273 -10.98 -13.22 -5.52
N ASN A 274 -11.04 -14.54 -5.43
CA ASN A 274 -10.10 -15.42 -6.12
C ASN A 274 -10.34 -15.45 -7.63
N GLN A 275 -9.41 -14.89 -8.39
CA GLN A 275 -9.38 -14.91 -9.85
C GLN A 275 -8.48 -16.06 -10.35
N ARG A 276 -8.82 -16.62 -11.51
CA ARG A 276 -8.01 -17.67 -12.15
C ARG A 276 -6.68 -17.11 -12.66
N GLY A 277 -5.71 -18.01 -12.83
CA GLY A 277 -4.41 -17.69 -13.44
C GLY A 277 -3.58 -16.74 -12.57
N ASN A 278 -2.96 -15.75 -13.20
CA ASN A 278 -1.95 -14.92 -12.54
C ASN A 278 -2.54 -13.86 -11.60
N LEU A 279 -3.84 -13.56 -11.68
CA LEU A 279 -4.47 -12.54 -10.85
C LEU A 279 -4.65 -12.99 -9.40
N LYS A 280 -5.00 -14.26 -9.17
CA LYS A 280 -5.29 -14.82 -7.85
C LYS A 280 -6.23 -13.90 -7.06
N ILE A 281 -6.03 -13.70 -5.75
CA ILE A 281 -6.85 -12.77 -4.98
C ILE A 281 -6.62 -11.34 -5.45
N THR A 282 -7.68 -10.71 -5.95
CA THR A 282 -7.65 -9.38 -6.57
C THR A 282 -8.67 -8.43 -5.93
N MET A 283 -8.31 -7.16 -5.86
CA MET A 283 -9.25 -6.07 -5.59
C MET A 283 -8.87 -4.82 -6.40
N THR A 284 -9.85 -3.98 -6.64
CA THR A 284 -9.67 -2.63 -7.19
C THR A 284 -10.12 -1.58 -6.19
N TYR A 285 -9.47 -0.43 -6.19
CA TYR A 285 -9.76 0.69 -5.29
C TYR A 285 -9.54 2.02 -6.03
N GLY A 286 -10.05 3.11 -5.47
CA GLY A 286 -9.78 4.45 -5.95
C GLY A 286 -10.98 5.38 -5.80
N GLY A 287 -10.84 6.57 -6.37
CA GLY A 287 -11.92 7.53 -6.47
C GLY A 287 -11.43 8.93 -6.81
N PRO A 288 -12.29 9.79 -7.36
CA PRO A 288 -11.93 11.14 -7.76
C PRO A 288 -11.67 12.09 -6.58
N GLY A 289 -12.05 11.71 -5.35
CA GLY A 289 -12.03 12.62 -4.21
C GLY A 289 -13.17 13.64 -4.29
N GLY A 290 -12.87 14.92 -4.07
CA GLY A 290 -13.86 16.00 -4.09
C GLY A 290 -14.42 16.36 -2.71
N ASN A 291 -15.75 16.44 -2.58
CA ASN A 291 -16.41 16.84 -1.33
C ASN A 291 -16.55 15.65 -0.37
N CYS A 292 -15.48 15.28 0.32
CA CYS A 292 -15.52 14.23 1.33
C CYS A 292 -16.07 14.70 2.69
N GLY A 293 -17.33 15.13 2.72
CA GLY A 293 -18.01 15.57 3.93
C GLY A 293 -17.92 17.08 4.16
N GLN A 294 -18.98 17.76 3.71
CA GLN A 294 -19.60 18.86 4.46
C GLN A 294 -20.72 18.27 5.32
#